data_AF-A0A954ZAZ2-F1
#
_entry.id   AF-A0A954ZAZ2-F1
#
_cell.length_a   1.000
_cell.length_b   1.000
_cell.length_c   1.000
_cell.angle_alpha   90.00
_cell.angle_beta   90.00
_cell.angle_gamma   90.00
#
_symmetry.space_group_name_H-M   'P 1'
#
loop_
_entity.id
_entity.type
_entity.pdbx_description
1 polymer ?
#
loop_
_entity_poly.entity_id
_entity_poly.type
_entity_poly.pdbx_seq_one_letter_code
_entity_poly.pdbx_strand_id
1 'polypeptide(L)'
;MSLDYDISACTRRCAASDQPILPGVEYFAALVSSSGDLERRDYLASNWQGPPENVLAWWRAIAPEAADAPKMAPQDVILDLFCRLENEPAQAAFRYVLGLLMVRRRILKIVETHCHSDGGETMVVECVRRDEQYDLPVVVPCPAEASDIQTRINDLLYNSSDPVASVEQSSKGAAG
;
A
#
# COMPACT_ATOMS: atom_id res chain seq x y z
N MET A 1 -1.64 -24.41 2.20
CA MET A 1 -0.27 -24.30 1.67
C MET A 1 -0.12 -22.88 1.17
N SER A 2 0.58 -22.02 1.90
CA SER A 2 1.02 -20.72 1.35
C SER A 2 2.09 -21.04 0.32
N LEU A 3 1.88 -20.69 -0.95
CA LEU A 3 2.98 -20.70 -1.91
C LEU A 3 3.82 -19.46 -1.65
N ASP A 4 4.91 -19.64 -0.92
CA ASP A 4 5.91 -18.60 -0.76
C ASP A 4 6.74 -18.54 -2.05
N TYR A 5 6.31 -17.69 -2.97
CA TYR A 5 7.09 -17.34 -4.14
C TYR A 5 8.05 -16.20 -3.78
N ASP A 6 9.36 -16.44 -3.90
CA ASP A 6 10.38 -15.41 -3.73
C ASP A 6 10.43 -14.52 -4.98
N ILE A 7 9.67 -13.42 -4.95
CA ILE A 7 9.63 -12.44 -6.04
C ILE A 7 10.76 -11.42 -5.82
N SER A 8 11.69 -11.35 -6.79
CA SER A 8 12.80 -10.41 -6.74
C SER A 8 12.36 -8.94 -6.65
N ALA A 9 13.14 -8.13 -5.93
CA ALA A 9 12.97 -6.69 -5.87
C ALA A 9 13.19 -6.02 -7.25
N CYS A 10 12.70 -4.79 -7.40
CA CYS A 10 12.96 -3.96 -8.59
C CYS A 10 14.47 -3.79 -8.80
N THR A 11 14.99 -4.21 -9.96
CA THR A 11 16.43 -4.19 -10.25
C THR A 11 16.93 -2.78 -10.59
N ARG A 12 16.00 -1.83 -10.81
CA ARG A 12 16.27 -0.46 -11.29
C ARG A 12 17.07 -0.43 -12.60
N ARG A 13 17.03 -1.51 -13.39
CA ARG A 13 17.71 -1.63 -14.68
C ARG A 13 16.78 -2.27 -15.71
N CYS A 14 16.85 -1.78 -16.93
CA CYS A 14 16.10 -2.31 -18.06
C CYS A 14 16.66 -3.68 -18.45
N ALA A 15 15.83 -4.73 -18.44
CA ALA A 15 16.22 -6.09 -18.83
C ALA A 15 16.61 -6.22 -20.31
N ALA A 16 16.15 -5.29 -21.17
CA ALA A 16 16.45 -5.32 -22.60
C ALA A 16 17.73 -4.54 -22.98
N SER A 17 17.99 -3.41 -22.33
CA SER A 17 19.10 -2.50 -22.70
C SER A 17 20.17 -2.37 -21.62
N ASP A 18 19.96 -2.95 -20.45
CA ASP A 18 20.81 -2.82 -19.25
C ASP A 18 21.01 -1.35 -18.80
N GLN A 19 20.15 -0.44 -19.26
CA GLN A 19 20.18 0.96 -18.86
C GLN A 19 19.52 1.18 -17.50
N PRO A 20 19.98 2.15 -16.69
CA PRO A 20 19.36 2.47 -15.42
C PRO A 20 17.96 3.05 -15.62
N ILE A 21 17.01 2.62 -14.77
CA ILE A 21 15.67 3.20 -14.67
C ILE A 21 15.74 4.34 -13.64
N LEU A 22 15.88 5.56 -14.15
CA LEU A 22 16.03 6.76 -13.34
C LEU A 22 14.71 7.14 -12.65
N PRO A 23 14.77 7.86 -11.51
CA PRO A 23 13.61 8.50 -10.91
C PRO A 23 12.73 9.28 -11.89
N GLY A 24 11.42 9.22 -11.69
CA GLY A 24 10.43 9.90 -12.54
C GLY A 24 10.20 9.25 -13.90
N VAL A 25 11.00 8.25 -14.29
CA VAL A 25 10.86 7.56 -15.57
C VAL A 25 9.80 6.46 -15.48
N GLU A 26 8.95 6.40 -16.51
CA GLU A 26 7.98 5.33 -16.69
C GLU A 26 8.69 4.03 -17.10
N TYR A 27 8.26 2.93 -16.49
CA TYR A 27 8.78 1.60 -16.76
C TYR A 27 7.66 0.54 -16.64
N PHE A 28 7.92 -0.62 -17.23
CA PHE A 28 7.06 -1.80 -17.17
C PHE A 28 7.77 -2.90 -16.42
N ALA A 29 7.08 -3.54 -15.50
CA ALA A 29 7.59 -4.73 -14.80
C ALA A 29 6.78 -5.94 -15.24
N ALA A 30 7.46 -7.05 -15.51
CA ALA A 30 6.86 -8.33 -15.88
C ALA A 30 7.35 -9.41 -14.91
N LEU A 31 6.42 -10.23 -14.40
CA LEU A 31 6.72 -11.47 -13.71
C LEU A 31 6.68 -12.60 -14.72
N VAL A 32 7.83 -13.22 -14.95
CA VAL A 32 8.02 -14.28 -15.96
C VAL A 32 8.32 -15.58 -15.25
N SER A 33 7.64 -16.66 -15.66
CA SER A 33 7.98 -18.00 -15.20
C SER A 33 9.14 -18.54 -16.03
N SER A 34 10.23 -18.92 -15.36
CA SER A 34 11.42 -19.49 -15.99
C SER A 34 11.85 -20.73 -15.22
N SER A 35 11.74 -21.91 -15.85
CA SER A 35 12.19 -23.19 -15.28
C SER A 35 11.62 -23.54 -13.89
N GLY A 36 10.43 -23.05 -13.56
CA GLY A 36 9.78 -23.25 -12.26
C GLY A 36 9.96 -22.10 -11.28
N ASP A 37 10.87 -21.16 -11.56
CA ASP A 37 11.09 -19.96 -10.77
C ASP A 37 10.29 -18.76 -11.31
N LEU A 38 10.04 -17.77 -10.43
CA LEU A 38 9.40 -16.51 -10.77
C LEU A 38 10.43 -15.38 -10.80
N GLU A 39 10.68 -14.84 -11.99
CA GLU A 39 11.63 -13.76 -12.20
C GLU A 39 10.90 -12.44 -12.50
N ARG A 40 11.28 -11.37 -11.81
CA ARG A 40 10.85 -10.02 -12.16
C ARG A 40 11.81 -9.40 -13.17
N ARG A 41 11.30 -8.92 -14.30
CA ARG A 41 12.03 -8.15 -15.30
C ARG A 41 11.43 -6.77 -15.46
N ASP A 42 12.25 -5.73 -15.30
CA ASP A 42 11.85 -4.34 -15.48
C ASP A 42 12.33 -3.82 -16.85
N TYR A 43 11.52 -3.02 -17.56
CA TYR A 43 11.80 -2.50 -18.89
C TYR A 43 11.52 -1.00 -18.92
N LEU A 44 12.43 -0.20 -19.47
CA LEU A 44 12.12 1.19 -19.82
C LEU A 44 10.95 1.24 -20.79
N ALA A 45 10.11 2.27 -20.71
CA ALA A 45 9.00 2.44 -21.65
C ALA A 45 9.44 2.40 -23.12
N SER A 46 10.62 2.94 -23.44
CA SER A 46 11.23 2.90 -24.78
C SER A 46 11.61 1.50 -25.27
N ASN A 47 11.77 0.54 -24.35
CA ASN A 47 12.20 -0.82 -24.64
C ASN A 47 11.08 -1.85 -24.42
N TRP A 48 9.88 -1.41 -24.01
CA TRP A 48 8.74 -2.27 -23.81
C TRP A 48 8.07 -2.59 -25.16
N GLN A 49 8.08 -3.87 -25.53
CA GLN A 49 7.43 -4.36 -26.76
C GLN A 49 6.11 -5.09 -26.48
N GLY A 50 5.62 -4.99 -25.24
CA GLY A 50 4.53 -5.81 -24.72
C GLY A 50 5.01 -6.90 -23.78
N PRO A 51 4.07 -7.63 -23.16
CA PRO A 51 4.39 -8.73 -22.26
C PRO A 51 5.22 -9.82 -22.96
N PRO A 52 6.32 -10.29 -22.36
CA PRO A 52 7.13 -11.37 -22.92
C PRO A 52 6.40 -12.72 -22.84
N GLU A 53 6.93 -13.73 -23.53
CA GLU A 53 6.46 -15.12 -23.39
C GLU A 53 6.58 -15.59 -21.93
N ASN A 54 5.67 -16.48 -21.51
CA ASN A 54 5.58 -17.02 -20.15
C ASN A 54 5.39 -15.96 -19.04
N VAL A 55 4.87 -14.78 -19.37
CA VAL A 55 4.46 -13.78 -18.38
C VAL A 55 3.27 -14.31 -17.56
N LEU A 56 3.33 -14.16 -16.24
CA LEU A 56 2.19 -14.39 -15.35
C LEU A 56 1.42 -13.10 -15.09
N ALA A 57 2.14 -11.99 -14.92
CA ALA A 57 1.56 -10.68 -14.69
C ALA A 57 2.54 -9.58 -15.14
N TRP A 58 1.99 -8.41 -15.48
CA TRP A 58 2.80 -7.23 -15.72
C TRP A 58 2.07 -5.98 -15.24
N TRP A 59 2.82 -4.93 -14.93
CA TRP A 59 2.28 -3.64 -14.54
C TRP A 59 3.16 -2.50 -15.03
N ARG A 60 2.54 -1.33 -15.16
CA ARG A 60 3.18 -0.06 -15.51
C ARG A 60 3.38 0.76 -14.23
N ALA A 61 4.53 1.40 -14.09
CA ALA A 61 4.84 2.20 -12.92
C ALA A 61 5.78 3.37 -13.28
N ILE A 62 5.86 4.34 -12.38
CA ILE A 62 6.86 5.42 -12.44
C ILE A 62 7.90 5.12 -11.36
N ALA A 63 9.18 5.16 -11.71
CA ALA A 63 10.26 4.92 -10.77
C ALA A 63 10.25 6.01 -9.68
N PRO A 64 10.14 5.65 -8.39
CA PRO A 64 10.02 6.65 -7.35
C PRO A 64 11.34 7.42 -7.21
N GLU A 65 11.21 8.72 -6.92
CA GLU A 65 12.32 9.55 -6.47
C GLU A 65 12.92 9.00 -5.17
N ALA A 66 14.23 9.15 -5.02
CA ALA A 66 14.91 8.98 -3.75
C ALA A 66 14.66 10.22 -2.87
N ALA A 67 13.39 10.61 -2.71
CA ALA A 67 13.01 11.67 -1.79
C ALA A 67 12.94 11.10 -0.37
N ASP A 68 13.23 11.94 0.63
CA ASP A 68 12.89 11.67 2.02
C ASP A 68 11.39 11.34 2.07
N ALA A 69 11.07 10.07 2.31
CA ALA A 69 9.69 9.63 2.36
C ALA A 69 8.95 10.49 3.40
N PRO A 70 7.85 11.19 3.02
CA PRO A 70 7.15 12.05 3.95
C PRO A 70 6.77 11.28 5.21
N LYS A 71 6.94 11.93 6.36
CA LYS A 71 6.64 11.31 7.66
C LYS A 71 5.16 10.96 7.68
N MET A 72 4.89 9.66 7.79
CA MET A 72 3.54 9.14 7.85
C MET A 72 2.87 9.52 9.19
N ALA A 73 1.54 9.63 9.17
CA ALA A 73 0.73 9.65 10.38
C ALA A 73 1.17 8.56 11.39
N PRO A 74 1.16 8.84 12.70
CA PRO A 74 1.51 7.85 13.71
C PRO A 74 0.68 6.57 13.57
N GLN A 75 1.30 5.40 13.78
CA GLN A 75 0.64 4.10 13.62
C GLN A 75 -0.64 3.97 14.47
N ASP A 76 -0.63 4.56 15.67
CA ASP A 76 -1.80 4.54 16.58
C ASP A 76 -2.97 5.35 16.01
N VAL A 77 -2.72 6.47 15.34
CA VAL A 77 -3.77 7.26 14.66
C VAL A 77 -4.43 6.46 13.53
N ILE A 78 -3.62 5.72 12.77
CA ILE A 78 -4.11 4.86 11.68
C ILE A 78 -4.93 3.70 12.24
N LEU A 79 -4.44 3.05 13.31
CA LEU A 79 -5.13 1.94 13.96
C LEU A 79 -6.46 2.39 14.59
N ASP A 80 -6.47 3.53 15.28
CA ASP A 80 -7.70 4.07 15.87
C ASP A 80 -8.74 4.42 14.81
N LEU A 81 -8.32 4.92 13.64
CA LEU A 81 -9.23 5.09 12.50
C LEU A 81 -9.73 3.73 11.98
N PHE A 82 -8.85 2.76 11.79
CA PHE A 82 -9.20 1.43 11.32
C PHE A 82 -10.26 0.75 12.21
N CYS A 83 -10.13 0.88 13.53
CA CYS A 83 -11.10 0.35 14.50
C CYS A 83 -12.43 1.12 14.45
N ARG A 84 -12.40 2.47 14.36
CA ARG A 84 -13.63 3.27 14.25
C ARG A 84 -14.48 2.92 13.03
N LEU A 85 -13.85 2.61 11.90
CA LEU A 85 -14.52 2.27 10.65
C LEU A 85 -15.24 0.92 10.67
N GLU A 86 -15.05 0.09 11.70
CA GLU A 86 -15.69 -1.22 11.81
C GLU A 86 -17.21 -1.16 11.70
N ASN A 87 -17.81 -0.14 12.33
CA ASN A 87 -19.25 0.04 12.40
C ASN A 87 -19.79 0.97 11.30
N GLU A 88 -19.01 1.23 10.24
CA GLU A 88 -19.39 2.07 9.12
C GLU A 88 -19.45 1.27 7.80
N PRO A 89 -20.56 0.57 7.50
CA PRO A 89 -20.66 -0.27 6.30
C PRO A 89 -20.41 0.49 4.99
N ALA A 90 -20.80 1.77 4.93
CA ALA A 90 -20.54 2.65 3.78
C ALA A 90 -19.05 2.91 3.52
N GLN A 91 -18.18 2.63 4.51
CA GLN A 91 -16.73 2.79 4.42
C GLN A 91 -16.00 1.44 4.35
N ALA A 92 -16.71 0.31 4.18
CA ALA A 92 -16.09 -1.01 4.24
C ALA A 92 -14.95 -1.18 3.22
N ALA A 93 -15.11 -0.67 1.99
CA ALA A 93 -14.06 -0.67 0.97
C ALA A 93 -12.83 0.16 1.40
N PHE A 94 -13.05 1.33 2.02
CA PHE A 94 -11.98 2.16 2.54
C PHE A 94 -11.24 1.46 3.70
N ARG A 95 -11.98 0.87 4.66
CA ARG A 95 -11.41 0.08 5.77
C ARG A 95 -10.60 -1.10 5.26
N TYR A 96 -11.11 -1.80 4.24
CA TYR A 96 -10.41 -2.92 3.61
C TYR A 96 -9.05 -2.49 3.03
N VAL A 97 -9.02 -1.45 2.19
CA VAL A 97 -7.78 -0.95 1.59
C VAL A 97 -6.82 -0.41 2.66
N LEU A 98 -7.32 0.28 3.70
CA LEU A 98 -6.51 0.72 4.83
C LEU A 98 -5.88 -0.47 5.58
N GLY A 99 -6.66 -1.52 5.82
CA GLY A 99 -6.17 -2.78 6.42
C GLY A 99 -5.06 -3.43 5.58
N LEU A 100 -5.25 -3.54 4.26
CA LEU A 100 -4.22 -4.06 3.35
C LEU A 100 -2.94 -3.22 3.38
N LEU A 101 -3.07 -1.90 3.47
CA LEU A 101 -1.93 -0.99 3.60
C LEU A 101 -1.18 -1.20 4.91
N MET A 102 -1.90 -1.40 6.01
CA MET A 102 -1.32 -1.72 7.32
C MET A 102 -0.63 -3.09 7.30
N VAL A 103 -1.18 -4.09 6.60
CA VAL A 103 -0.53 -5.40 6.37
C VAL A 103 0.78 -5.24 5.59
N ARG A 104 0.75 -4.50 4.47
CA ARG A 104 1.96 -4.21 3.66
C ARG A 104 3.06 -3.56 4.48
N ARG A 105 2.69 -2.76 5.49
CA ARG A 105 3.61 -2.08 6.41
C ARG A 105 3.97 -2.89 7.66
N ARG A 106 3.49 -4.12 7.78
CA ARG A 106 3.68 -5.01 8.94
C ARG A 106 3.14 -4.43 10.26
N ILE A 107 2.13 -3.55 10.20
CA ILE A 107 1.39 -3.08 11.38
C ILE A 107 0.35 -4.15 11.78
N LEU A 108 -0.30 -4.71 10.77
CA LEU A 108 -1.19 -5.85 10.89
C LEU A 108 -0.56 -7.08 10.22
N LYS A 109 -0.95 -8.27 10.64
CA LYS A 109 -0.61 -9.54 10.01
C LYS A 109 -1.90 -10.30 9.73
N ILE A 110 -2.01 -10.88 8.54
CA ILE A 110 -3.12 -11.79 8.22
C ILE A 110 -2.83 -13.12 8.91
N VAL A 111 -3.77 -13.58 9.74
CA VAL A 111 -3.65 -14.86 10.46
C VAL A 111 -4.56 -15.93 9.89
N GLU A 112 -5.75 -15.54 9.44
CA GLU A 112 -6.73 -16.46 8.86
C GLU A 112 -7.58 -15.74 7.80
N THR A 113 -8.17 -16.53 6.91
CA THR A 113 -9.14 -16.09 5.92
C THR A 113 -10.31 -17.06 5.92
N HIS A 114 -11.52 -16.53 6.12
CA HIS A 114 -12.77 -17.28 6.08
C HIS A 114 -13.54 -16.96 4.79
N CYS A 115 -13.90 -18.00 4.03
CA CYS A 115 -14.80 -17.88 2.90
C CYS A 115 -16.22 -18.23 3.34
N HIS A 116 -17.17 -17.35 3.08
CA HIS A 116 -18.57 -17.52 3.39
C HIS A 116 -19.30 -18.25 2.26
N SER A 117 -20.42 -18.91 2.59
CA SER A 117 -21.23 -19.66 1.62
C SER A 117 -21.94 -18.77 0.59
N ASP A 118 -22.08 -17.47 0.89
CA ASP A 118 -22.66 -16.45 0.00
C ASP A 118 -21.62 -15.83 -0.96
N GLY A 119 -20.36 -16.28 -0.90
CA GLY A 119 -19.26 -15.77 -1.71
C GLY A 119 -18.53 -14.58 -1.09
N GLY A 120 -18.93 -14.12 0.10
CA GLY A 120 -18.15 -13.17 0.88
C GLY A 120 -16.85 -13.77 1.43
N GLU A 121 -15.88 -12.93 1.76
CA GLU A 121 -14.65 -13.34 2.41
C GLU A 121 -14.36 -12.41 3.60
N THR A 122 -13.82 -12.95 4.69
CA THR A 122 -13.40 -12.19 5.87
C THR A 122 -11.99 -12.60 6.26
N MET A 123 -11.10 -11.62 6.34
CA MET A 123 -9.73 -11.82 6.79
C MET A 123 -9.65 -11.52 8.28
N VAL A 124 -9.03 -12.40 9.05
CA VAL A 124 -8.66 -12.13 10.44
C VAL A 124 -7.26 -11.52 10.42
N VAL A 125 -7.15 -10.29 10.94
CA VAL A 125 -5.89 -9.55 11.01
C VAL A 125 -5.51 -9.25 12.45
N GLU A 126 -4.25 -9.50 12.78
CA GLU A 126 -3.69 -9.32 14.12
C GLU A 126 -2.76 -8.10 14.18
N CYS A 127 -2.91 -7.27 15.21
CA CYS A 127 -1.99 -6.16 15.46
C CYS A 127 -0.71 -6.64 16.12
N VAL A 128 0.42 -6.46 15.41
CA VAL A 128 1.75 -6.91 15.84
C VAL A 128 2.18 -6.30 17.18
N ARG A 129 1.66 -5.10 17.54
CA ARG A 129 2.02 -4.40 18.80
C ARG A 129 1.08 -4.68 19.96
N ARG A 130 -0.17 -5.05 19.71
CA ARG A 130 -1.24 -5.12 20.74
C ARG A 130 -1.80 -6.53 20.97
N ASP A 131 -1.37 -7.52 20.19
CA ASP A 131 -1.86 -8.91 20.25
C ASP A 131 -3.40 -9.00 20.22
N GLU A 132 -4.00 -8.09 19.44
CA GLU A 132 -5.45 -7.96 19.27
C GLU A 132 -5.81 -8.30 17.82
N GLN A 133 -6.91 -9.02 17.63
CA GLN A 133 -7.39 -9.47 16.33
C GLN A 133 -8.64 -8.68 15.91
N TYR A 134 -8.75 -8.44 14.61
CA TYR A 134 -9.87 -7.74 14.00
C TYR A 134 -10.37 -8.51 12.78
N ASP A 135 -11.69 -8.53 12.62
CA ASP A 135 -12.32 -9.02 11.40
C ASP A 135 -12.32 -7.93 10.33
N LEU A 136 -11.78 -8.29 9.16
CA LEU A 136 -11.67 -7.43 8.00
C LEU A 136 -12.42 -8.07 6.81
N PRO A 137 -13.70 -7.70 6.61
CA PRO A 137 -14.43 -8.11 5.42
C PRO A 137 -13.71 -7.69 4.14
N VAL A 138 -13.62 -8.61 3.17
CA VAL A 138 -13.04 -8.35 1.86
C VAL A 138 -14.05 -7.58 1.02
N VAL A 139 -13.77 -6.30 0.81
CA VAL A 139 -14.60 -5.42 -0.01
C VAL A 139 -13.73 -4.73 -1.03
N VAL A 140 -13.64 -5.32 -2.22
CA VAL A 140 -12.83 -4.80 -3.32
C VAL A 140 -13.52 -3.55 -3.89
N PRO A 141 -12.87 -2.37 -3.85
CA PRO A 141 -13.45 -1.15 -4.40
C PRO A 141 -13.59 -1.25 -5.92
N CYS A 142 -14.63 -0.63 -6.48
CA CYS A 142 -14.70 -0.47 -7.93
C CYS A 142 -13.67 0.58 -8.41
N PRO A 143 -13.35 0.64 -9.72
CA PRO A 143 -12.33 1.57 -10.22
C PRO A 143 -12.58 3.04 -9.91
N ALA A 144 -13.85 3.47 -9.88
CA ALA A 144 -14.21 4.85 -9.54
C ALA A 144 -13.90 5.16 -8.06
N GLU A 145 -14.34 4.29 -7.15
CA GLU A 145 -14.10 4.42 -5.70
C GLU A 145 -12.61 4.28 -5.36
N ALA A 146 -11.86 3.47 -6.11
CA ALA A 146 -10.43 3.25 -5.85
C ALA A 146 -9.61 4.54 -5.94
N SER A 147 -9.95 5.44 -6.89
CA SER A 147 -9.29 6.74 -7.03
C SER A 147 -9.55 7.66 -5.82
N ASP A 148 -10.78 7.66 -5.33
CA ASP A 148 -11.18 8.46 -4.16
C ASP A 148 -10.54 7.92 -2.88
N ILE A 149 -10.53 6.59 -2.71
CA ILE A 149 -9.84 5.91 -1.60
C ILE A 149 -8.35 6.23 -1.63
N GLN A 150 -7.71 6.20 -2.80
CA GLN A 150 -6.29 6.53 -2.94
C GLN A 150 -5.99 7.97 -2.49
N THR A 151 -6.81 8.94 -2.92
CA THR A 151 -6.68 10.35 -2.50
C THR A 151 -6.81 10.47 -0.99
N ARG A 152 -7.86 9.88 -0.41
CA ARG A 152 -8.11 9.93 1.03
C ARG A 152 -7.02 9.27 1.86
N ILE A 153 -6.47 8.15 1.39
CA ILE A 153 -5.33 7.50 2.03
C ILE A 153 -4.10 8.42 2.00
N ASN A 154 -3.77 9.01 0.86
CA ASN A 154 -2.62 9.92 0.76
C ASN A 154 -2.77 11.12 1.71
N ASP A 155 -3.96 11.71 1.78
CA ASP A 155 -4.24 12.82 2.70
C ASP A 155 -4.09 12.41 4.16
N LEU A 156 -4.68 11.27 4.54
CA LEU A 156 -4.56 10.73 5.90
C LEU A 156 -3.09 10.49 6.27
N LEU A 157 -2.33 9.91 5.35
CA LEU A 157 -1.00 9.42 5.64
C LEU A 157 0.06 10.51 5.65
N TYR A 158 -0.05 11.49 4.75
CA TYR A 158 1.02 12.43 4.48
C TYR A 158 0.63 13.89 4.74
N ASN A 159 -0.67 14.18 4.79
CA ASN A 159 -1.21 15.51 5.02
C ASN A 159 -1.97 15.61 6.35
N SER A 160 -1.82 14.62 7.25
CA SER A 160 -2.31 14.71 8.64
C SER A 160 -1.55 15.84 9.33
N SER A 161 -2.11 17.04 9.22
CA SER A 161 -1.62 18.23 9.92
C SER A 161 -1.62 17.91 11.41
N ASP A 162 -0.46 18.02 12.06
CA ASP A 162 -0.40 18.00 13.52
C ASP A 162 -1.31 19.11 14.07
N PRO A 163 -2.33 18.82 14.90
CA PRO A 163 -3.09 19.89 15.54
C PRO A 163 -2.32 20.60 16.67
N VAL A 164 -1.04 20.29 16.91
CA VAL A 164 -0.29 20.75 18.09
C VAL A 164 0.90 21.61 17.67
N ALA A 165 0.64 22.73 17.01
CA ALA A 165 1.63 23.81 16.87
C ALA A 165 0.95 25.16 16.62
N SER A 166 -0.10 25.50 17.38
CA SER A 166 -0.68 26.86 17.37
C SER A 166 -1.39 27.16 18.68
N VAL A 167 -0.73 26.97 19.82
CA VAL A 167 -1.10 27.68 21.06
C VAL A 167 0.21 28.11 21.74
N GLU A 168 0.23 29.36 22.19
CA GLU A 168 1.31 30.07 22.91
C GLU A 168 2.36 30.85 22.09
N GLN A 169 1.88 31.83 21.33
CA GLN A 169 2.50 33.17 21.36
C GLN A 169 1.42 34.26 21.46
N SER A 170 0.82 34.36 22.65
CA SER A 170 0.14 35.59 23.09
C SER A 170 -0.01 35.59 24.60
N SER A 171 1.00 36.12 25.29
CA SER A 171 0.82 37.10 26.39
C SER A 171 2.08 37.18 27.27
N LYS A 172 2.87 38.23 27.08
CA LYS A 172 3.23 39.18 28.14
C LYS A 172 4.15 40.26 27.58
N GLY A 173 3.51 41.28 27.00
CA GLY A 173 3.93 42.65 27.23
C GLY A 173 3.28 43.16 28.51
N ALA A 174 3.97 44.10 29.16
CA ALA A 174 3.59 44.91 30.31
C ALA A 174 3.73 44.27 31.72
N ALA A 175 4.80 44.64 32.42
CA ALA A 175 4.72 45.46 33.63
C ALA A 175 6.12 45.88 34.13
N GLY A 176 6.33 47.19 34.26
CA GLY A 176 7.19 47.81 35.29
C GLY A 176 8.60 48.17 34.85
#